data_AF-H1KI52-F1
#
_entry.id   AF-H1KI52-F1
#
_cell.length_a   1.000
_cell.length_b   1.000
_cell.length_c   1.000
_cell.angle_alpha   90.00
_cell.angle_beta   90.00
_cell.angle_gamma   90.00
#
_symmetry.space_group_name_H-M   'P 1'
#
loop_
_entity.id
_entity.type
_entity.pdbx_description
1 polymer ?
#
loop_
_entity_poly.entity_id
_entity_poly.type
_entity_poly.pdbx_seq_one_letter_code
_entity_poly.pdbx_strand_id
1 'polypeptide(L)'
;MPRGFPVAFLSAGVEDAAEAVGRALTFGRRPAALQDLEYSVRQLVEIAVRALSPGINDPMTAGSVLDHLGDALCRIAPRHLPTGAVAREGRIVLVHPVTDYDGLCDAMFHMIRQNAAGSVHVLARMLDVLTRAAEVERLTSRLTELGRHADLVLAAARRDVADPSDLADLEERHARFVRVRTGAGQSVG
;
A
#
# COMPACT_ATOMS: atom_id res chain seq x y z
N MET A 1 -14.32 -14.07 -21.01
CA MET A 1 -14.83 -12.75 -20.60
C MET A 1 -16.28 -12.95 -20.21
N PRO A 2 -16.67 -12.65 -18.96
CA PRO A 2 -18.08 -12.62 -18.58
C PRO A 2 -18.82 -11.68 -19.55
N ARG A 3 -19.94 -12.13 -20.11
CA ARG A 3 -20.82 -11.28 -20.95
C ARG A 3 -21.93 -10.71 -20.07
N GLY A 4 -22.36 -9.48 -20.35
CA GLY A 4 -23.49 -8.84 -19.66
C GLY A 4 -23.16 -8.12 -18.35
N PHE A 5 -21.88 -7.98 -17.99
CA PHE A 5 -21.50 -7.14 -16.85
C PHE A 5 -21.49 -5.66 -17.26
N PRO A 6 -22.14 -4.76 -16.50
CA PRO A 6 -22.07 -3.34 -16.76
C PRO A 6 -20.63 -2.85 -16.53
N VAL A 7 -20.12 -2.06 -17.49
CA VAL A 7 -18.75 -1.48 -17.43
C VAL A 7 -18.74 -0.04 -16.90
N ALA A 8 -19.90 0.62 -16.88
CA ALA A 8 -20.11 1.95 -16.33
C ALA A 8 -21.59 2.15 -15.97
N PHE A 9 -21.86 3.08 -15.05
CA PHE A 9 -23.20 3.55 -14.73
C PHE A 9 -23.31 5.04 -15.06
N LEU A 10 -24.43 5.45 -15.66
CA LEU A 10 -24.69 6.83 -16.04
C LEU A 10 -25.66 7.46 -15.03
N SER A 11 -25.32 8.64 -14.51
CA SER A 11 -26.19 9.39 -13.59
C SER A 11 -27.35 10.10 -14.32
N ALA A 12 -27.22 10.31 -15.63
CA ALA A 12 -28.25 10.86 -16.50
C ALA A 12 -28.17 10.23 -17.90
N GLY A 13 -29.29 10.16 -18.61
CA GLY A 13 -29.33 9.71 -19.99
C GLY A 13 -28.62 10.71 -20.90
N VAL A 14 -27.57 10.26 -21.58
CA VAL A 14 -26.82 11.04 -22.56
C VAL A 14 -26.80 10.25 -23.86
N GLU A 15 -27.13 10.92 -24.96
CA GLU A 15 -27.13 10.33 -26.30
C GLU A 15 -25.71 9.88 -26.68
N ASP A 16 -25.61 8.75 -27.40
CA ASP A 16 -24.34 8.12 -27.82
C ASP A 16 -23.34 7.73 -26.71
N ALA A 17 -23.75 7.78 -25.43
CA ALA A 17 -22.86 7.48 -24.29
C ALA A 17 -22.27 6.06 -24.36
N ALA A 18 -23.04 5.08 -24.82
CA ALA A 18 -22.56 3.70 -24.96
C ALA A 18 -21.44 3.57 -26.00
N GLU A 19 -21.56 4.27 -27.14
CA GLU A 19 -20.53 4.26 -28.17
C GLU A 19 -19.26 4.98 -27.69
N ALA A 20 -19.43 6.14 -27.05
CA ALA A 20 -18.32 6.91 -26.49
C ALA A 20 -17.53 6.10 -25.45
N VAL A 21 -18.22 5.44 -24.51
CA VAL A 21 -17.58 4.57 -23.51
C VAL A 21 -16.93 3.36 -24.18
N GLY A 22 -17.59 2.75 -25.16
CA GLY A 22 -17.05 1.61 -25.92
C GLY A 22 -15.73 1.94 -26.63
N ARG A 23 -15.61 3.15 -27.19
CA ARG A 23 -14.37 3.63 -27.84
C ARG A 23 -13.27 4.01 -26.85
N ALA A 24 -13.63 4.38 -25.62
CA ALA A 24 -12.68 4.77 -24.57
C ALA A 24 -12.07 3.57 -23.81
N LEU A 25 -12.68 2.38 -23.92
CA LEU A 25 -12.25 1.18 -23.21
C LEU A 25 -11.49 0.21 -24.12
N THR A 26 -10.40 -0.36 -23.61
CA THR A 26 -9.70 -1.50 -24.23
C THR A 26 -9.85 -2.73 -23.36
N PHE A 27 -10.28 -3.85 -23.93
CA PHE A 27 -10.45 -5.11 -23.21
C PHE A 27 -9.28 -6.06 -23.48
N GLY A 28 -8.49 -6.36 -22.45
CA GLY A 28 -7.41 -7.35 -22.48
C GLY A 28 -7.80 -8.68 -21.83
N ARG A 29 -7.13 -9.80 -22.17
CA ARG A 29 -7.32 -11.10 -21.47
C ARG A 29 -6.81 -11.10 -20.03
N ARG A 30 -5.96 -10.13 -19.67
CA ARG A 30 -5.37 -9.91 -18.35
C ARG A 30 -5.34 -8.40 -18.05
N PRO A 31 -5.31 -7.98 -16.78
CA PRO A 31 -5.05 -6.59 -16.42
C PRO A 31 -3.76 -6.10 -17.09
N ALA A 32 -3.75 -4.88 -17.63
CA ALA A 32 -2.57 -4.31 -18.25
C ALA A 32 -1.56 -3.89 -17.17
N ALA A 33 -0.40 -4.55 -17.11
CA ALA A 33 0.63 -4.31 -16.10
C ALA A 33 1.15 -2.85 -16.04
N LEU A 34 1.01 -2.08 -17.14
CA LEU A 34 1.36 -0.66 -17.19
C LEU A 34 0.33 0.26 -16.50
N GLN A 35 -0.88 -0.24 -16.23
CA GLN A 35 -1.96 0.52 -15.59
C GLN A 35 -2.28 0.06 -14.17
N ASP A 36 -1.58 -0.95 -13.66
CA ASP A 36 -1.91 -1.58 -12.39
C ASP A 36 -0.67 -1.64 -11.48
N LEU A 37 -0.37 -0.50 -10.84
CA LEU A 37 0.62 -0.43 -9.75
C LEU A 37 0.38 -1.53 -8.71
N GLU A 38 -0.89 -1.86 -8.46
CA GLU A 38 -1.30 -2.91 -7.55
C GLU A 38 -0.88 -4.30 -8.04
N TYR A 39 -0.89 -4.57 -9.35
CA TYR A 39 -0.39 -5.83 -9.90
C TYR A 39 1.10 -6.04 -9.60
N SER A 40 1.94 -5.03 -9.83
CA SER A 40 3.38 -5.11 -9.52
C SER A 40 3.62 -5.30 -8.02
N VAL A 41 2.87 -4.60 -7.18
CA VAL A 41 2.91 -4.78 -5.72
C VAL A 41 2.50 -6.20 -5.33
N ARG A 42 1.39 -6.71 -5.86
CA ARG A 42 0.92 -8.07 -5.58
C ARG A 42 1.94 -9.13 -5.96
N GLN A 43 2.67 -8.97 -7.06
CA GLN A 43 3.73 -9.90 -7.45
C GLN A 43 4.91 -9.88 -6.47
N LEU A 44 5.34 -8.71 -6.01
CA LEU A 44 6.36 -8.60 -4.97
C LEU A 44 5.89 -9.23 -3.65
N VAL A 45 4.65 -8.96 -3.25
CA VAL A 45 4.06 -9.51 -2.04
C VAL A 45 3.92 -11.03 -2.11
N GLU A 46 3.57 -11.60 -3.27
CA GLU A 46 3.57 -13.04 -3.49
C GLU A 46 4.97 -13.66 -3.26
N ILE A 47 6.03 -12.98 -3.73
CA ILE A 47 7.41 -13.41 -3.50
C ILE A 47 7.74 -13.40 -2.00
N ALA A 48 7.42 -12.31 -1.30
CA ALA A 48 7.66 -12.22 0.15
C ALA A 48 6.88 -13.28 0.93
N VAL A 49 5.58 -13.47 0.65
CA VAL A 49 4.76 -14.47 1.32
C VAL A 49 5.27 -15.88 1.05
N ARG A 50 5.69 -16.19 -0.19
CA ARG A 50 6.30 -17.50 -0.51
C ARG A 50 7.61 -17.71 0.25
N ALA A 51 8.45 -16.67 0.36
CA ALA A 51 9.68 -16.73 1.12
C ALA A 51 9.43 -16.99 2.62
N LEU A 52 8.37 -16.40 3.19
CA LEU A 52 7.98 -16.60 4.59
C LEU A 52 7.24 -17.92 4.86
N SER A 53 6.88 -18.68 3.84
CA SER A 53 6.16 -19.93 4.02
C SER A 53 7.00 -20.95 4.83
N PRO A 54 6.37 -21.84 5.64
CA PRO A 54 7.09 -22.80 6.49
C PRO A 54 8.07 -23.71 5.74
N GLY A 55 7.84 -23.95 4.45
CA GLY A 55 8.72 -24.78 3.62
C GLY A 55 9.98 -24.07 3.12
N ILE A 56 10.00 -22.74 3.12
CA ILE A 56 11.15 -21.93 2.64
C ILE A 56 11.82 -21.22 3.81
N ASN A 57 11.04 -20.49 4.62
CA ASN A 57 11.49 -19.74 5.80
C ASN A 57 12.72 -18.84 5.51
N ASP A 58 12.63 -18.03 4.46
CA ASP A 58 13.68 -17.09 4.02
C ASP A 58 13.27 -15.64 4.34
N PRO A 59 13.56 -15.14 5.56
CA PRO A 59 13.25 -13.78 5.96
C PRO A 59 14.09 -12.72 5.21
N MET A 60 15.25 -13.09 4.65
CA MET A 60 16.12 -12.14 3.93
C MET A 60 15.52 -11.74 2.60
N THR A 61 14.94 -12.70 1.87
CA THR A 61 14.18 -12.39 0.65
C THR A 61 12.96 -11.53 0.95
N ALA A 62 12.21 -11.83 2.02
CA ALA A 62 11.08 -11.00 2.43
C ALA A 62 11.51 -9.57 2.82
N GLY A 63 12.63 -9.43 3.53
CA GLY A 63 13.23 -8.13 3.85
C GLY A 63 13.62 -7.33 2.59
N SER A 64 14.18 -7.99 1.59
CA SER A 64 14.54 -7.36 0.30
C SER A 64 13.31 -6.89 -0.47
N VAL A 65 12.21 -7.65 -0.44
CA VAL A 65 10.93 -7.20 -0.99
C VAL A 65 10.42 -5.96 -0.26
N LEU A 66 10.46 -5.96 1.07
CA LEU A 66 10.04 -4.80 1.87
C LEU A 66 10.84 -3.54 1.52
N ASP A 67 12.14 -3.66 1.24
CA ASP A 67 12.96 -2.53 0.79
C ASP A 67 12.47 -1.95 -0.52
N HIS A 68 12.15 -2.80 -1.50
CA HIS A 68 11.61 -2.35 -2.77
C HIS A 68 10.25 -1.66 -2.63
N LEU A 69 9.38 -2.18 -1.75
CA LEU A 69 8.09 -1.56 -1.45
C LEU A 69 8.29 -0.20 -0.74
N GLY A 70 9.23 -0.12 0.19
CA GLY A 70 9.63 1.13 0.86
C GLY A 70 10.14 2.20 -0.09
N ASP A 71 11.09 1.82 -0.94
CA ASP A 71 11.63 2.72 -1.96
C ASP A 71 10.54 3.20 -2.92
N ALA A 72 9.55 2.36 -3.24
CA ALA A 72 8.40 2.75 -4.03
C ALA A 72 7.55 3.81 -3.31
N LEU A 73 7.26 3.64 -2.02
CA LEU A 73 6.53 4.64 -1.23
C LEU A 73 7.28 5.97 -1.16
N CYS A 74 8.60 5.95 -0.94
CA CYS A 74 9.40 7.18 -0.94
C CYS A 74 9.33 7.92 -2.29
N ARG A 75 9.28 7.19 -3.41
CA ARG A 75 9.12 7.78 -4.75
C ARG A 75 7.70 8.26 -5.05
N ILE A 76 6.70 7.72 -4.37
CA ILE A 76 5.28 8.11 -4.47
C ILE A 76 4.94 9.29 -3.57
N ALA A 77 5.66 9.50 -2.46
CA ALA A 77 5.44 10.58 -1.51
C ALA A 77 5.22 11.96 -2.17
N PRO A 78 6.06 12.44 -3.11
CA PRO A 78 5.85 13.74 -3.76
C PRO A 78 4.76 13.74 -4.85
N ARG A 79 4.17 12.58 -5.18
CA ARG A 79 3.22 12.43 -6.30
C ARG A 79 1.79 12.56 -5.84
N HIS A 80 0.98 13.21 -6.67
CA HIS A 80 -0.47 13.16 -6.54
C HIS A 80 -0.96 11.80 -7.05
N LEU A 81 -1.63 11.05 -6.19
CA LEU A 81 -2.29 9.81 -6.59
C LEU A 81 -3.68 10.13 -7.14
N PRO A 82 -4.20 9.32 -8.09
CA PRO A 82 -5.56 9.46 -8.55
C PRO A 82 -6.53 9.36 -7.37
N THR A 83 -7.51 10.26 -7.32
CA THR A 83 -8.62 10.19 -6.34
C THR A 83 -9.78 9.33 -6.83
N GLY A 84 -9.71 8.88 -8.10
CA GLY A 84 -10.80 8.17 -8.77
C GLY A 84 -11.95 9.09 -9.17
N ALA A 85 -11.84 10.40 -8.96
CA ALA A 85 -12.84 11.39 -9.35
C ALA A 85 -12.23 12.41 -10.33
N VAL A 86 -12.85 12.55 -11.50
CA VAL A 86 -12.51 13.61 -12.46
C VAL A 86 -13.57 14.70 -12.37
N ALA A 87 -13.13 15.95 -12.17
CA ALA A 87 -14.00 17.11 -12.17
C ALA A 87 -13.83 17.94 -13.45
N ARG A 88 -14.92 18.48 -13.98
CA ARG A 88 -14.95 19.55 -14.99
C ARG A 88 -15.82 20.67 -14.47
N GLU A 89 -15.32 21.90 -14.54
CA GLU A 89 -16.07 23.10 -14.10
C GLU A 89 -16.61 22.98 -12.66
N GLY A 90 -15.83 22.35 -11.76
CA GLY A 90 -16.21 22.16 -10.36
C GLY A 90 -17.24 21.05 -10.11
N ARG A 91 -17.64 20.28 -11.13
CA ARG A 91 -18.55 19.14 -11.00
C ARG A 91 -17.85 17.83 -11.31
N ILE A 92 -18.07 16.80 -10.49
CA ILE A 92 -17.57 15.45 -10.77
C ILE A 92 -18.30 14.89 -11.99
N VAL A 93 -17.54 14.50 -13.01
CA VAL A 93 -18.05 13.95 -14.28
C VAL A 93 -17.72 12.48 -14.49
N LEU A 94 -16.76 11.94 -13.75
CA LEU A 94 -16.39 10.52 -13.77
C LEU A 94 -15.94 10.11 -12.38
N VAL A 95 -16.48 8.99 -11.90
CA VAL A 95 -15.94 8.25 -10.75
C VAL A 95 -15.52 6.88 -11.26
N HIS A 96 -14.27 6.50 -11.01
CA HIS A 96 -13.76 5.18 -11.35
C HIS A 96 -12.93 4.60 -10.20
N PRO A 97 -12.91 3.27 -10.05
CA PRO A 97 -12.05 2.64 -9.03
C PRO A 97 -10.59 3.01 -9.27
N VAL A 98 -9.90 3.36 -8.20
CA VAL A 98 -8.46 3.55 -8.15
C VAL A 98 -7.93 2.95 -6.86
N THR A 99 -6.71 2.45 -6.90
CA THR A 99 -5.95 2.16 -5.69
C THR A 99 -5.47 3.50 -5.13
N ASP A 100 -6.12 3.95 -4.06
CA ASP A 100 -5.65 5.09 -3.29
C ASP A 100 -4.43 4.70 -2.44
N TYR A 101 -3.89 5.65 -1.68
CA TYR A 101 -2.68 5.42 -0.90
C TYR A 101 -2.90 4.32 0.17
N ASP A 102 -4.09 4.28 0.76
CA ASP A 102 -4.46 3.35 1.81
C ASP A 102 -4.57 1.94 1.24
N GLY A 103 -5.28 1.77 0.11
CA GLY A 103 -5.34 0.51 -0.61
C GLY A 103 -3.96 0.02 -1.08
N LEU A 104 -3.07 0.93 -1.45
CA LEU A 104 -1.69 0.59 -1.83
C LEU A 104 -0.90 0.06 -0.63
N CYS A 105 -0.96 0.75 0.52
CA CYS A 105 -0.28 0.32 1.74
C CYS A 105 -0.81 -1.02 2.24
N ASP A 106 -2.13 -1.22 2.19
CA ASP A 106 -2.76 -2.51 2.50
C ASP A 106 -2.23 -3.61 1.60
N ALA A 107 -2.22 -3.41 0.28
CA ALA A 107 -1.69 -4.39 -0.66
C ALA A 107 -0.22 -4.72 -0.37
N MET A 108 0.60 -3.73 0.00
CA MET A 108 2.03 -3.89 0.28
C MET A 108 2.32 -4.67 1.57
N PHE A 109 1.60 -4.39 2.66
CA PHE A 109 2.06 -4.79 3.99
C PHE A 109 1.19 -5.84 4.69
N HIS A 110 -0.11 -5.93 4.38
CA HIS A 110 -1.02 -6.75 5.17
C HIS A 110 -0.63 -8.24 5.16
N MET A 111 -0.48 -8.81 3.97
CA MET A 111 -0.15 -10.23 3.82
C MET A 111 1.25 -10.55 4.31
N ILE A 112 2.24 -9.68 4.07
CA ILE A 112 3.60 -9.89 4.57
C ILE A 112 3.60 -9.94 6.09
N ARG A 113 2.97 -8.97 6.77
CA ARG A 113 2.84 -8.95 8.23
C ARG A 113 2.17 -10.21 8.78
N GLN A 114 1.06 -10.63 8.15
CA GLN A 114 0.30 -11.81 8.58
C GLN A 114 1.10 -13.11 8.48
N ASN A 115 2.05 -13.19 7.53
CA ASN A 115 2.92 -14.35 7.33
C ASN A 115 4.28 -14.20 8.05
N ALA A 116 4.59 -13.05 8.62
CA ALA A 116 5.82 -12.77 9.35
C ALA A 116 5.75 -13.11 10.85
N ALA A 117 4.74 -13.89 11.28
CA ALA A 117 4.53 -14.24 12.69
C ALA A 117 5.81 -14.84 13.31
N GLY A 118 6.30 -14.23 14.39
CA GLY A 118 7.54 -14.63 15.07
C GLY A 118 8.85 -14.25 14.36
N SER A 119 8.81 -13.68 13.15
CA SER A 119 10.01 -13.23 12.43
C SER A 119 10.41 -11.81 12.83
N VAL A 120 11.25 -11.70 13.86
CA VAL A 120 11.77 -10.42 14.38
C VAL A 120 12.43 -9.60 13.28
N HIS A 121 13.24 -10.25 12.43
CA HIS A 121 13.91 -9.58 11.31
C HIS A 121 12.94 -8.88 10.36
N VAL A 122 11.86 -9.56 9.98
CA VAL A 122 10.89 -9.03 9.00
C VAL A 122 10.05 -7.93 9.62
N LEU A 123 9.56 -8.12 10.86
CA LEU A 123 8.81 -7.11 11.59
C LEU A 123 9.66 -5.84 11.82
N ALA A 124 10.93 -6.00 12.18
CA ALA A 124 11.87 -4.88 12.33
C ALA A 124 12.05 -4.15 11.00
N ARG A 125 12.22 -4.90 9.91
CA ARG A 125 12.39 -4.32 8.57
C ARG A 125 11.15 -3.56 8.10
N MET A 126 9.95 -4.06 8.41
CA MET A 126 8.71 -3.32 8.14
C MET A 126 8.69 -1.97 8.84
N LEU A 127 9.06 -1.90 10.14
CA LEU A 127 9.12 -0.64 10.88
C LEU A 127 10.18 0.31 10.31
N ASP A 128 11.36 -0.20 9.93
CA ASP A 128 12.41 0.60 9.29
C ASP A 128 11.93 1.22 7.98
N VAL A 129 11.28 0.43 7.12
CA VAL A 129 10.74 0.88 5.84
C VAL A 129 9.63 1.92 6.02
N LEU A 130 8.70 1.68 6.94
CA LEU A 130 7.65 2.64 7.28
C LEU A 130 8.24 3.96 7.81
N THR A 131 9.31 3.88 8.62
CA THR A 131 10.03 5.07 9.12
C THR A 131 10.61 5.87 7.95
N ARG A 132 11.33 5.22 7.04
CA ARG A 132 11.92 5.87 5.85
C ARG A 132 10.87 6.54 4.97
N ALA A 133 9.71 5.90 4.78
CA ALA A 133 8.61 6.50 4.03
C ALA A 133 8.04 7.74 4.76
N ALA A 134 7.89 7.67 6.08
CA ALA A 134 7.41 8.79 6.89
C ALA A 134 8.36 10.00 6.93
N GLU A 135 9.67 9.79 6.76
CA GLU A 135 10.66 10.89 6.69
C GLU A 135 10.46 11.81 5.49
N VAL A 136 9.92 11.28 4.39
CA VAL A 136 9.74 12.02 3.12
C VAL A 136 8.28 12.38 2.83
N GLU A 137 7.32 11.77 3.53
CA GLU A 137 5.89 12.02 3.35
C GLU A 137 5.45 13.30 4.08
N ARG A 138 4.61 14.09 3.41
CA ARG A 138 4.16 15.41 3.90
C ARG A 138 2.65 15.49 4.11
N LEU A 139 1.89 14.56 3.52
CA LEU A 139 0.44 14.54 3.67
C LEU A 139 0.05 13.84 4.98
N THR A 140 -0.66 14.57 5.84
CA THR A 140 -1.11 14.05 7.15
C THR A 140 -1.98 12.80 7.04
N SER A 141 -2.81 12.69 6.00
CA SER A 141 -3.61 11.48 5.75
C SER A 141 -2.71 10.26 5.47
N ARG A 142 -1.69 10.41 4.63
CA ARG A 142 -0.73 9.34 4.32
C ARG A 142 0.14 8.97 5.51
N LEU A 143 0.58 9.96 6.31
CA LEU A 143 1.29 9.72 7.57
C LEU A 143 0.43 8.96 8.60
N THR A 144 -0.88 9.22 8.61
CA THR A 144 -1.83 8.49 9.45
C THR A 144 -1.89 7.03 9.01
N GLU A 145 -1.95 6.79 7.71
CA GLU A 145 -2.01 5.44 7.15
C GLU A 145 -0.72 4.63 7.37
N LEU A 146 0.45 5.23 7.15
CA LEU A 146 1.73 4.62 7.54
C LEU A 146 1.76 4.28 9.03
N GLY A 147 1.16 5.15 9.86
CA GLY A 147 1.02 4.93 11.29
C GLY A 147 0.16 3.74 11.64
N ARG A 148 -0.98 3.58 10.97
CA ARG A 148 -1.84 2.42 11.12
C ARG A 148 -1.08 1.12 10.86
N HIS A 149 -0.26 1.07 9.80
CA HIS A 149 0.57 -0.09 9.51
C HIS A 149 1.67 -0.33 10.55
N ALA A 150 2.33 0.73 11.05
CA ALA A 150 3.33 0.59 12.11
C ALA A 150 2.70 0.02 13.40
N ASP A 151 1.52 0.50 13.78
CA ASP A 151 0.76 0.01 14.94
C ASP A 151 0.35 -1.46 14.77
N LEU A 152 -0.08 -1.84 13.56
CA LEU A 152 -0.41 -3.22 13.22
C LEU A 152 0.80 -4.16 13.29
N VAL A 153 1.99 -3.69 12.92
CA VAL A 153 3.25 -4.45 13.05
C VAL A 153 3.62 -4.63 14.51
N LEU A 154 3.57 -3.56 15.32
CA LEU A 154 3.83 -3.67 16.76
C LEU A 154 2.84 -4.61 17.47
N ALA A 155 1.55 -4.56 17.08
CA ALA A 155 0.55 -5.48 17.61
C ALA A 155 0.84 -6.94 17.24
N ALA A 156 1.40 -7.22 16.06
CA ALA A 156 1.84 -8.55 15.68
C ALA A 156 3.08 -8.99 16.50
N ALA A 157 4.04 -8.10 16.68
CA ALA A 157 5.23 -8.35 17.50
C ALA A 157 4.86 -8.75 18.93
N ARG A 158 3.99 -7.95 19.60
CA ARG A 158 3.53 -8.23 20.97
C ARG A 158 2.78 -9.55 21.13
N ARG A 159 2.17 -10.05 20.05
CA ARG A 159 1.43 -11.31 20.05
C ARG A 159 2.36 -12.51 19.84
N ASP A 160 3.34 -12.39 18.94
CA ASP A 160 4.04 -13.55 18.38
C ASP A 160 5.55 -13.61 18.75
N VAL A 161 6.16 -12.54 19.26
CA VAL A 161 7.58 -12.50 19.66
C VAL A 161 7.69 -12.80 21.16
N ALA A 162 8.33 -13.93 21.49
CA ALA A 162 8.44 -14.40 22.87
C ALA A 162 9.64 -13.82 23.63
N ASP A 163 10.74 -13.52 22.94
CA ASP A 163 11.94 -12.97 23.59
C ASP A 163 11.72 -11.49 23.96
N PRO A 164 11.89 -11.10 25.24
CA PRO A 164 11.67 -9.72 25.66
C PRO A 164 12.64 -8.71 25.06
N SER A 165 13.89 -9.12 24.76
CA SER A 165 14.88 -8.24 24.14
C SER A 165 14.52 -7.94 22.70
N ASP A 166 14.10 -8.96 21.96
CA ASP A 166 13.62 -8.79 20.58
C ASP A 166 12.35 -7.92 20.52
N LEU A 167 11.43 -8.11 21.47
CA LEU A 167 10.23 -7.27 21.54
C LEU A 167 10.59 -5.81 21.86
N ALA A 168 11.51 -5.57 22.79
CA ALA A 168 11.97 -4.21 23.12
C ALA A 168 12.63 -3.51 21.92
N ASP A 169 13.38 -4.26 21.10
CA ASP A 169 14.02 -3.76 19.88
C ASP A 169 12.99 -3.30 18.83
N LEU A 170 11.86 -4.02 18.72
CA LEU A 170 10.72 -3.66 17.86
C LEU A 170 9.94 -2.46 18.43
N GLU A 171 9.76 -2.40 19.76
CA GLU A 171 9.13 -1.27 20.43
C GLU A 171 9.91 0.03 20.24
N GLU A 172 11.24 -0.01 20.32
CA GLU A 172 12.07 1.17 20.08
C GLU A 172 12.00 1.63 18.61
N ARG A 173 11.97 0.70 17.65
CA ARG A 173 11.76 1.04 16.22
C ARG A 173 10.40 1.69 15.99
N HIS A 174 9.35 1.18 16.62
CA HIS A 174 8.02 1.79 16.56
C HIS A 174 8.02 3.19 17.19
N ALA A 175 8.66 3.36 18.36
CA ALA A 175 8.81 4.66 18.99
C ALA A 175 9.56 5.65 18.10
N ARG A 176 10.62 5.21 17.39
CA ARG A 176 11.32 6.01 16.39
C ARG A 176 10.41 6.44 15.26
N PHE A 177 9.60 5.52 14.71
CA PHE A 177 8.60 5.84 13.70
C PHE A 177 7.63 6.94 14.20
N VAL A 178 7.12 6.80 15.44
CA VAL A 178 6.20 7.78 16.02
C VAL A 178 6.84 9.16 16.11
N ARG A 179 8.11 9.26 16.56
CA ARG A 179 8.86 10.52 16.63
C ARG A 179 8.99 11.18 15.26
N VAL A 180 9.38 10.42 14.23
CA VAL A 180 9.47 10.90 12.84
C VAL A 180 8.12 11.43 12.35
N ARG A 181 7.04 10.65 12.54
CA ARG A 181 5.68 11.04 12.13
C ARG A 181 5.23 12.34 12.79
N THR A 182 5.50 12.50 14.09
CA THR A 182 5.12 13.72 14.82
C THR A 182 5.97 14.94 14.43
N GLY A 183 7.25 14.74 14.11
CA GLY A 183 8.13 15.83 13.64
C GLY A 183 7.80 16.28 12.21
N ALA A 184 7.45 15.34 11.32
CA ALA A 184 7.04 15.63 9.95
C ALA A 184 5.73 16.44 9.89
N GLY A 185 4.81 16.21 10.83
CA GLY A 185 3.55 16.96 10.94
C GLY A 185 3.71 18.41 11.42
N GLN A 186 4.84 18.77 12.03
CA GLN A 186 5.12 20.13 12.53
C GLN A 186 5.88 21.01 11.53
N SER A 187 6.41 20.45 10.43
CA SER A 187 7.18 21.19 9.43
C SER A 187 6.31 21.85 8.34
N VAL A 188 4.99 21.83 8.51
CA VAL A 188 3.98 22.45 7.63
C VAL A 188 3.15 23.41 8.49
N GLY A 189 3.76 24.53 8.87
CA GLY A 189 3.15 25.64 9.58
C GLY A 189 3.70 26.96 9.07
#